data_AF-A0A9E3D9A7-F1
#
_entry.id   AF-A0A9E3D9A7-F1
#
_cell.length_a   1.000
_cell.length_b   1.000
_cell.length_c   1.000
_cell.angle_alpha   90.00
_cell.angle_beta   90.00
_cell.angle_gamma   90.00
#
_symmetry.space_group_name_H-M   'P 1'
#
loop_
_entity.id
_entity.type
_entity.pdbx_description
1 polymer ?
#
loop_
_entity_poly.entity_id
_entity_poly.type
_entity_poly.pdbx_seq_one_letter_code
_entity_poly.pdbx_strand_id
1 'polypeptide(L)'
;KLVDGLYLAGQINGTSGYEEAAAQGLIAGINAARKSAARRQVDFVLRRDQAYIGVLIDDLVTKPPVEPYRMFTSRAEHRLHLREGNADLRLTPIGREIGLVDDDRWRRFAERLEAIDSAREMLRAIRIDGVAADDWLRRGENDWVALAMIHPQVQSIRSDVARQIETDIKYAGYIARQDRQIERFAKLENKLIPASIDYRAVIGLRNEAKQKFTLFTPRSLGQALRLSGITPADVTLLAIHLDRK
;
A
#
# COMPACT_ATOMS: atom_id res chain seq x y z
N LYS A 1 4.57 18.78 13.57
CA LYS A 1 3.66 19.46 14.53
C LYS A 1 4.26 20.72 15.12
N LEU A 2 5.46 20.65 15.71
CA LEU A 2 6.04 21.78 16.47
C LEU A 2 6.95 22.69 15.63
N VAL A 3 7.70 22.10 14.70
CA VAL A 3 8.57 22.83 13.77
C VAL A 3 8.17 22.45 12.35
N ASP A 4 7.89 23.45 11.52
CA ASP A 4 7.56 23.24 10.11
C ASP A 4 8.83 22.91 9.31
N GLY A 5 8.73 21.98 8.37
CA GLY A 5 9.86 21.54 7.54
C GLY A 5 10.89 20.62 8.21
N LEU A 6 10.70 20.23 9.48
CA LEU A 6 11.52 19.23 10.15
C LEU A 6 10.96 17.81 9.92
N TYR A 7 11.78 16.93 9.36
CA TYR A 7 11.47 15.52 9.13
C TYR A 7 12.46 14.63 9.89
N LEU A 8 11.95 13.54 10.46
CA LEU A 8 12.74 12.55 11.19
C LEU A 8 12.60 11.19 10.49
N ALA A 9 13.66 10.39 10.46
CA ALA A 9 13.68 9.07 9.83
C ALA A 9 14.68 8.14 10.50
N GLY A 10 14.35 6.84 10.54
CA GLY A 10 15.23 5.80 11.06
C GLY A 10 15.14 5.63 12.57
N GLN A 11 16.25 5.29 13.21
CA GLN A 11 16.26 4.89 14.62
C GLN A 11 15.71 5.95 15.57
N ILE A 12 15.84 7.24 15.22
CA ILE A 12 15.26 8.35 15.99
C ILE A 12 13.72 8.28 16.10
N ASN A 13 13.05 7.60 15.16
CA ASN A 13 11.61 7.36 15.19
C ASN A 13 11.24 6.03 15.88
N GLY A 14 12.20 5.36 16.52
CA GLY A 14 11.96 4.13 17.27
C GLY A 14 11.95 2.85 16.42
N THR A 15 12.56 2.83 15.23
CA THR A 15 12.80 1.59 14.45
C THR A 15 14.20 1.04 14.69
N SER A 16 14.44 -0.25 14.42
CA SER A 16 15.79 -0.86 14.61
C SER A 16 16.47 -1.44 13.36
N GLY A 17 15.75 -1.68 12.26
CA GLY A 17 16.33 -2.25 11.03
C GLY A 17 16.73 -1.22 9.97
N TYR A 18 17.61 -1.66 9.07
CA TYR A 18 18.13 -0.81 7.98
C TYR A 18 17.05 -0.50 6.94
N GLU A 19 16.20 -1.47 6.65
CA GLU A 19 15.12 -1.40 5.69
C GLU A 19 14.05 -0.40 6.17
N GLU A 20 13.67 -0.45 7.45
CA GLU A 20 12.75 0.52 8.05
C GLU A 20 13.32 1.93 8.02
N ALA A 21 14.61 2.08 8.31
CA ALA A 21 15.27 3.38 8.30
C ALA A 21 15.35 3.96 6.88
N ALA A 22 15.75 3.15 5.90
CA ALA A 22 15.81 3.55 4.50
C ALA A 22 14.42 3.92 3.95
N ALA A 23 13.39 3.14 4.26
CA ALA A 23 12.02 3.43 3.86
C ALA A 23 11.51 4.78 4.41
N GLN A 24 11.75 5.05 5.69
CA GLN A 24 11.42 6.34 6.29
C GLN A 24 12.23 7.48 5.68
N GLY A 25 13.53 7.27 5.46
CA GLY A 25 14.44 8.25 4.86
C GLY A 25 14.00 8.65 3.45
N LEU A 26 13.57 7.69 2.64
CA LEU A 26 13.02 7.94 1.31
C LEU A 26 11.80 8.87 1.37
N ILE A 27 10.82 8.56 2.23
CA ILE A 27 9.59 9.37 2.35
C ILE A 27 9.89 10.75 2.94
N ALA A 28 10.75 10.82 3.96
CA ALA A 28 11.20 12.08 4.55
C ALA A 28 11.90 12.97 3.51
N GLY A 29 12.82 12.40 2.72
CA GLY A 29 13.56 13.11 1.67
C GLY A 29 12.64 13.64 0.56
N ILE A 30 11.68 12.82 0.10
CA ILE A 30 10.67 13.24 -0.88
C ILE A 30 9.90 14.45 -0.36
N ASN A 31 9.41 14.39 0.88
CA ASN A 31 8.62 15.47 1.47
C ASN A 31 9.45 16.73 1.75
N ALA A 32 10.70 16.59 2.20
CA ALA A 32 11.62 17.71 2.38
C ALA A 32 11.89 18.43 1.06
N ALA A 33 12.17 17.69 -0.02
CA ALA A 33 12.37 18.27 -1.35
C ALA A 33 11.11 18.99 -1.86
N ARG A 34 9.92 18.38 -1.70
CA ARG A 34 8.64 19.00 -2.08
C ARG A 34 8.34 20.28 -1.27
N LYS A 35 8.64 20.27 0.02
CA LYS A 35 8.50 21.44 0.92
C LYS A 35 9.41 22.58 0.48
N SER A 36 10.67 22.28 0.20
CA SER A 36 11.66 23.26 -0.28
C SER A 36 11.27 23.87 -1.61
N ALA A 37 10.73 23.06 -2.54
CA ALA A 37 10.24 23.52 -3.84
C ALA A 37 8.89 24.28 -3.79
N ALA A 38 8.36 24.62 -2.61
CA ALA A 38 7.09 25.33 -2.40
C ALA A 38 5.90 24.74 -3.17
N ARG A 39 5.90 23.43 -3.41
CA ARG A 39 4.82 22.76 -4.17
C ARG A 39 3.53 22.75 -3.34
N ARG A 40 2.39 23.09 -3.96
CA ARG A 40 1.07 23.14 -3.28
C ARG A 40 0.62 21.81 -2.65
N GLN A 41 1.10 20.68 -3.18
CA GLN A 41 0.97 19.36 -2.54
C GLN A 41 2.32 18.97 -1.94
N VAL A 42 2.57 19.44 -0.71
CA VAL A 42 3.82 19.14 -0.01
C VAL A 42 3.86 17.68 0.43
N ASP A 43 2.73 17.14 0.86
CA ASP A 43 2.70 15.85 1.56
C ASP A 43 2.48 14.68 0.61
N PHE A 44 3.57 13.99 0.31
CA PHE A 44 3.55 12.65 -0.24
C PHE A 44 3.44 11.63 0.90
N VAL A 45 2.39 10.80 0.86
CA VAL A 45 2.14 9.73 1.82
C VAL A 45 1.77 8.47 1.04
N LEU A 46 2.49 7.38 1.28
CA LEU A 46 2.08 6.06 0.82
C LEU A 46 1.02 5.50 1.76
N ARG A 47 -0.11 5.07 1.21
CA ARG A 47 -1.13 4.41 2.01
C ARG A 47 -0.72 2.99 2.36
N ARG A 48 -1.33 2.46 3.43
CA ARG A 48 -1.10 1.08 3.89
C ARG A 48 -1.43 0.04 2.84
N ASP A 49 -2.47 0.28 2.04
CA ASP A 49 -2.89 -0.61 0.95
C ASP A 49 -1.95 -0.55 -0.27
N GLN A 50 -1.09 0.46 -0.37
CA GLN A 50 -0.15 0.61 -1.49
C GLN A 50 1.20 -0.03 -1.22
N ALA A 51 1.73 0.04 0.01
CA ALA A 51 3.05 -0.46 0.36
C ALA A 51 3.21 -0.78 1.84
N TYR A 52 4.10 -1.73 2.13
CA TYR A 52 4.62 -1.95 3.48
C TYR A 52 5.30 -0.69 4.07
N ILE A 53 5.84 0.21 3.26
CA ILE A 53 6.33 1.53 3.72
C ILE A 53 5.19 2.35 4.34
N GLY A 54 4.00 2.31 3.74
CA GLY A 54 2.80 2.97 4.28
C GLY A 54 2.33 2.32 5.59
N VAL A 55 2.40 0.98 5.67
CA VAL A 55 2.12 0.22 6.90
C VAL A 55 3.08 0.62 8.03
N LEU A 56 4.38 0.65 7.75
CA LEU A 56 5.44 1.06 8.68
C LEU A 56 5.15 2.45 9.27
N ILE A 57 4.99 3.45 8.38
CA ILE A 57 4.85 4.84 8.79
C ILE A 57 3.53 5.03 9.55
N ASP A 58 2.44 4.44 9.07
CA ASP A 58 1.14 4.54 9.74
C ASP A 58 1.17 3.86 11.12
N ASP A 59 1.80 2.69 11.27
CA ASP A 59 1.96 2.05 12.58
C ASP A 59 2.76 2.96 13.54
N LEU A 60 3.90 3.52 13.11
CA LEU A 60 4.73 4.39 13.95
C LEU A 60 3.99 5.63 14.46
N VAL A 61 3.14 6.25 13.63
CA VAL A 61 2.42 7.48 14.00
C VAL A 61 1.08 7.21 14.70
N THR A 62 0.50 6.01 14.56
CA THR A 62 -0.79 5.66 15.20
C THR A 62 -0.63 4.82 16.46
N LYS A 63 0.47 4.06 16.57
CA LYS A 63 0.79 3.16 17.67
C LYS A 63 2.26 3.36 18.06
N PRO A 64 2.57 4.41 18.83
CA PRO A 64 3.94 4.70 19.24
C PRO A 64 4.56 3.44 19.88
N PRO A 65 5.70 2.96 19.35
CA PRO A 65 6.29 1.73 19.83
C PRO A 65 6.83 1.89 21.27
N VAL A 66 6.62 0.88 22.11
CA VAL A 66 7.22 0.80 23.46
C VAL A 66 8.62 0.17 23.39
N GLU A 67 8.87 -0.64 22.37
CA GLU A 67 10.15 -1.28 22.06
C GLU A 67 10.50 -0.99 20.59
N PRO A 68 11.78 -1.03 20.17
CA PRO A 68 12.16 -0.70 18.81
C PRO A 68 11.36 -1.48 17.76
N TYR A 69 10.60 -0.76 16.94
CA TYR A 69 9.72 -1.32 15.91
C TYR A 69 10.53 -2.11 14.88
N ARG A 70 9.96 -3.24 14.47
CA ARG A 70 10.46 -4.11 13.40
C ARG A 70 9.31 -4.55 12.51
N MET A 71 9.51 -4.54 11.21
CA MET A 71 8.44 -4.86 10.24
C MET A 71 7.87 -6.26 10.40
N PHE A 72 8.64 -7.22 10.91
CA PHE A 72 8.15 -8.59 11.14
C PHE A 72 7.00 -8.66 12.15
N THR A 73 6.90 -7.69 13.08
CA THR A 73 5.81 -7.64 14.07
C THR A 73 4.55 -6.95 13.52
N SER A 74 4.65 -6.31 12.35
CA SER A 74 3.53 -5.63 11.73
C SER A 74 2.50 -6.60 11.14
N ARG A 75 1.23 -6.21 11.24
CA ARG A 75 0.12 -6.87 10.56
C ARG A 75 -0.34 -5.98 9.41
N ALA A 76 0.17 -6.26 8.21
CA ALA A 76 -0.48 -5.79 6.99
C ALA A 76 -1.73 -6.65 6.73
N GLU A 77 -2.88 -6.00 6.58
CA GLU A 77 -4.17 -6.64 6.34
C GLU A 77 -4.27 -7.23 4.93
N HIS A 78 -3.51 -6.66 3.99
CA HIS A 78 -3.55 -6.97 2.56
C HIS A 78 -2.25 -7.63 2.05
N ARG A 79 -1.75 -8.65 2.76
CA ARG A 79 -0.45 -9.29 2.45
C ARG A 79 -0.34 -9.84 1.03
N LEU A 80 -1.43 -10.35 0.46
CA LEU A 80 -1.44 -10.85 -0.91
C LEU A 80 -1.44 -9.70 -1.91
N HIS A 81 -2.03 -8.55 -1.60
CA HIS A 81 -1.89 -7.36 -2.44
C HIS A 81 -0.45 -6.80 -2.38
N LEU A 82 0.18 -6.83 -1.20
CA LEU A 82 1.47 -6.20 -0.88
C LEU A 82 2.71 -7.11 -1.04
N ARG A 83 2.70 -8.05 -1.99
CA ARG A 83 3.78 -9.05 -2.18
C ARG A 83 5.07 -8.42 -2.70
N GLU A 84 6.22 -9.06 -2.50
CA GLU A 84 7.47 -8.56 -3.08
C GLU A 84 7.44 -8.51 -4.61
N GLY A 85 6.83 -9.52 -5.25
CA GLY A 85 6.91 -9.74 -6.68
C GLY A 85 6.17 -8.71 -7.54
N ASN A 86 5.27 -7.94 -6.92
CA ASN A 86 4.46 -6.90 -7.58
C ASN A 86 4.76 -5.48 -7.06
N ALA A 87 5.85 -5.29 -6.30
CA ALA A 87 6.19 -3.97 -5.73
C ALA A 87 6.43 -2.91 -6.82
N ASP A 88 7.03 -3.32 -7.94
CA ASP A 88 7.22 -2.50 -9.13
C ASP A 88 5.89 -2.10 -9.78
N LEU A 89 4.95 -3.04 -9.92
CA LEU A 89 3.59 -2.79 -10.42
C LEU A 89 2.85 -1.76 -9.56
N ARG A 90 3.03 -1.82 -8.23
CA ARG A 90 2.39 -0.90 -7.29
C ARG A 90 3.07 0.47 -7.21
N LEU A 91 4.40 0.54 -7.28
CA LEU A 91 5.16 1.73 -6.88
C LEU A 91 5.92 2.43 -8.00
N THR A 92 6.22 1.77 -9.11
CA THR A 92 6.92 2.42 -10.23
C THR A 92 6.12 3.57 -10.84
N PRO A 93 4.80 3.43 -11.09
CA PRO A 93 3.98 4.55 -11.57
C PRO A 93 4.00 5.74 -10.61
N ILE A 94 3.91 5.49 -9.30
CA ILE A 94 3.98 6.53 -8.26
C ILE A 94 5.35 7.20 -8.28
N GLY A 95 6.42 6.41 -8.36
CA GLY A 95 7.79 6.90 -8.46
C GLY A 95 8.03 7.78 -9.69
N ARG A 96 7.37 7.46 -10.81
CA ARG A 96 7.42 8.25 -12.04
C ARG A 96 6.69 9.58 -11.87
N GLU A 97 5.50 9.57 -11.30
CA GLU A 97 4.70 10.78 -11.03
C GLU A 97 5.46 11.77 -10.13
N ILE A 98 6.17 11.28 -9.12
CA ILE A 98 6.96 12.13 -8.20
C ILE A 98 8.35 12.51 -8.74
N GLY A 99 8.77 11.94 -9.88
CA GLY A 99 10.03 12.26 -10.56
C GLY A 99 11.26 11.51 -10.07
N LEU A 100 11.09 10.38 -9.36
CA LEU A 100 12.21 9.53 -8.90
C LEU A 100 12.49 8.33 -9.83
N VAL A 101 11.56 8.00 -10.73
CA VAL A 101 11.75 6.95 -11.74
C VAL A 101 12.14 7.61 -13.07
N ASP A 102 13.36 7.33 -13.51
CA ASP A 102 13.90 7.80 -14.79
C ASP A 102 13.34 7.03 -15.99
N ASP A 103 13.75 7.45 -17.18
CA ASP A 103 13.26 6.87 -18.44
C ASP A 103 13.74 5.43 -18.65
N ASP A 104 14.96 5.08 -18.22
CA ASP A 104 15.46 3.71 -18.35
C ASP A 104 14.67 2.74 -17.46
N ARG A 105 14.43 3.12 -16.19
CA ARG A 105 13.61 2.31 -15.28
C ARG A 105 12.17 2.24 -15.74
N TRP A 106 11.61 3.33 -16.26
CA TRP A 106 10.26 3.33 -16.82
C TRP A 106 10.14 2.41 -18.04
N ARG A 107 11.13 2.42 -18.94
CA ARG A 107 11.19 1.54 -20.10
C ARG A 107 11.20 0.07 -19.69
N ARG A 108 12.07 -0.33 -18.76
CA ARG A 108 12.12 -1.71 -18.24
C ARG A 108 10.80 -2.16 -17.59
N PHE A 109 10.12 -1.23 -16.93
CA PHE A 109 8.80 -1.46 -16.35
C PHE A 109 7.73 -1.68 -17.44
N ALA A 110 7.71 -0.84 -18.47
CA ALA A 110 6.80 -0.98 -19.61
C ALA A 110 7.03 -2.31 -20.36
N GLU A 111 8.28 -2.65 -20.67
CA GLU A 111 8.66 -3.93 -21.29
C GLU A 111 8.17 -5.14 -20.46
N ARG A 112 8.22 -5.04 -19.12
CA ARG A 112 7.70 -6.07 -18.23
C ARG A 112 6.18 -6.17 -18.27
N LEU A 113 5.46 -5.04 -18.32
CA LEU A 113 4.00 -5.04 -18.45
C LEU A 113 3.57 -5.71 -19.77
N GLU A 114 4.19 -5.33 -20.88
CA GLU A 114 3.93 -5.92 -22.20
C GLU A 114 4.21 -7.43 -22.22
N ALA A 115 5.29 -7.87 -21.56
CA ALA A 115 5.59 -9.30 -21.43
C ALA A 115 4.54 -10.05 -20.59
N ILE A 116 4.02 -9.43 -19.52
CA ILE A 116 2.94 -10.02 -18.71
C ILE A 116 1.67 -10.17 -19.54
N ASP A 117 1.29 -9.12 -20.28
CA ASP A 117 0.06 -9.13 -21.08
C ASP A 117 0.16 -10.13 -22.24
N SER A 118 1.27 -10.13 -22.96
CA SER A 118 1.55 -11.09 -24.05
C SER A 118 1.53 -12.54 -23.55
N ALA A 119 2.13 -12.80 -22.38
CA ALA A 119 2.10 -14.13 -21.77
C ALA A 119 0.67 -14.54 -21.34
N ARG A 120 -0.13 -13.62 -20.80
CA ARG A 120 -1.54 -13.90 -20.45
C ARG A 120 -2.38 -14.23 -21.69
N GLU A 121 -2.18 -13.51 -22.80
CA GLU A 121 -2.84 -13.81 -24.07
C GLU A 121 -2.44 -15.19 -24.59
N MET A 122 -1.15 -15.52 -24.55
CA MET A 122 -0.65 -16.85 -24.91
C MET A 122 -1.33 -17.96 -24.09
N LEU A 123 -1.43 -17.80 -22.77
CA LEU A 123 -2.07 -18.80 -21.89
C LEU A 123 -3.57 -18.99 -22.20
N ARG A 124 -4.28 -17.93 -22.58
CA ARG A 124 -5.69 -18.03 -22.99
C ARG A 124 -5.88 -18.76 -24.32
N ALA A 125 -4.87 -18.71 -25.20
CA ALA A 125 -4.90 -19.40 -26.49
C ALA A 125 -4.55 -20.89 -26.36
N ILE A 126 -3.64 -21.25 -25.45
CA ILE A 126 -3.23 -22.65 -25.22
C ILE A 126 -4.38 -23.46 -24.61
N ARG A 127 -4.60 -24.66 -25.13
CA ARG A 127 -5.58 -25.62 -24.62
C ARG A 127 -4.92 -26.85 -24.01
N ILE A 128 -5.34 -27.21 -22.80
CA ILE A 128 -4.91 -28.43 -22.08
C ILE A 128 -6.18 -29.12 -21.60
N ASP A 129 -6.36 -30.38 -21.98
CA ASP A 129 -7.57 -31.15 -21.66
C ASP A 129 -8.89 -30.40 -21.98
N GLY A 130 -8.89 -29.66 -23.09
CA GLY A 130 -10.04 -28.89 -23.55
C GLY A 130 -10.29 -27.56 -22.82
N VAL A 131 -9.51 -27.19 -21.81
CA VAL A 131 -9.60 -25.90 -21.10
C VAL A 131 -8.43 -24.98 -21.43
N ALA A 132 -8.57 -23.66 -21.22
CA ALA A 132 -7.46 -22.73 -21.39
C ALA A 132 -6.37 -22.96 -20.35
N ALA A 133 -5.10 -22.66 -20.67
CA ALA A 133 -3.98 -22.94 -19.76
C ALA A 133 -4.04 -22.11 -18.46
N ASP A 134 -4.62 -20.90 -18.51
CA ASP A 134 -4.83 -20.08 -17.31
C ASP A 134 -5.90 -20.65 -16.37
N ASP A 135 -6.98 -21.22 -16.92
CA ASP A 135 -7.97 -21.97 -16.14
C ASP A 135 -7.41 -23.31 -15.63
N TRP A 136 -6.55 -23.96 -16.41
CA TRP A 136 -5.84 -25.17 -15.99
C TRP A 136 -4.91 -24.89 -14.80
N LEU A 137 -4.11 -23.81 -14.85
CA LEU A 137 -3.23 -23.36 -13.76
C LEU A 137 -3.98 -22.92 -12.49
N ARG A 138 -5.28 -22.60 -12.59
CA ARG A 138 -6.10 -22.25 -11.43
C ARG A 138 -6.36 -23.45 -10.51
N ARG A 139 -6.22 -24.68 -11.03
CA ARG A 139 -6.38 -25.91 -10.24
C ARG A 139 -5.14 -26.12 -9.35
N GLY A 140 -5.34 -26.42 -8.07
CA GLY A 140 -4.28 -26.36 -7.06
C GLY A 140 -3.15 -27.37 -7.25
N GLU A 141 -3.44 -28.47 -7.94
CA GLU A 141 -2.50 -29.52 -8.31
C GLU A 141 -1.56 -29.15 -9.46
N ASN A 142 -1.87 -28.06 -10.18
CA ASN A 142 -1.13 -27.62 -11.35
C ASN A 142 -0.19 -26.47 -11.02
N ASP A 143 0.97 -26.44 -11.67
CA ASP A 143 1.95 -25.37 -11.54
C ASP A 143 2.61 -25.02 -12.87
N TRP A 144 3.43 -23.95 -12.86
CA TRP A 144 4.11 -23.50 -14.07
C TRP A 144 5.08 -24.53 -14.64
N VAL A 145 5.69 -25.37 -13.78
CA VAL A 145 6.65 -26.39 -14.20
C VAL A 145 5.93 -27.49 -14.99
N ALA A 146 4.80 -27.97 -14.49
CA ALA A 146 3.96 -28.92 -15.19
C ALA A 146 3.43 -28.37 -16.52
N LEU A 147 2.98 -27.11 -16.53
CA LEU A 147 2.58 -26.43 -17.77
C LEU A 147 3.72 -26.39 -18.81
N ALA A 148 4.94 -26.07 -18.37
CA ALA A 148 6.12 -25.99 -19.22
C ALA A 148 6.58 -27.33 -19.78
N MET A 149 6.25 -28.45 -19.12
CA MET A 149 6.49 -29.80 -19.65
C MET A 149 5.47 -30.17 -20.72
N ILE A 150 4.20 -29.78 -20.56
CA ILE A 150 3.12 -30.07 -21.52
C ILE A 150 3.25 -29.20 -22.77
N HIS A 151 3.56 -27.91 -22.60
CA HIS A 151 3.61 -26.96 -23.69
C HIS A 151 4.92 -26.16 -23.69
N PRO A 152 6.01 -26.69 -24.28
CA PRO A 152 7.35 -26.10 -24.19
C PRO A 152 7.48 -24.64 -24.63
N GLN A 153 6.55 -24.13 -25.45
CA GLN A 153 6.55 -22.72 -25.85
C GLN A 153 6.45 -21.76 -24.64
N VAL A 154 5.81 -22.18 -23.52
CA VAL A 154 5.75 -21.33 -22.31
C VAL A 154 7.10 -21.18 -21.61
N GLN A 155 8.09 -22.02 -21.94
CA GLN A 155 9.47 -21.89 -21.42
C GLN A 155 10.17 -20.63 -21.92
N SER A 156 9.68 -20.03 -23.02
CA SER A 156 10.17 -18.74 -23.53
C SER A 156 9.76 -17.55 -22.65
N ILE A 157 8.78 -17.72 -21.75
CA ILE A 157 8.31 -16.67 -20.86
C ILE A 157 9.34 -16.46 -19.75
N ARG A 158 9.72 -15.19 -19.53
CA ARG A 158 10.68 -14.78 -18.50
C ARG A 158 10.22 -15.25 -17.11
N SER A 159 11.15 -15.73 -16.28
CA SER A 159 10.82 -16.42 -15.02
C SER A 159 10.09 -15.54 -13.98
N ASP A 160 10.38 -14.25 -13.95
CA ASP A 160 9.67 -13.27 -13.12
C ASP A 160 8.23 -13.01 -13.60
N VAL A 161 8.02 -12.99 -14.92
CA VAL A 161 6.69 -12.87 -15.55
C VAL A 161 5.86 -14.13 -15.28
N ALA A 162 6.45 -15.31 -15.50
CA ALA A 162 5.85 -16.60 -15.18
C ALA A 162 5.39 -16.66 -13.72
N ARG A 163 6.28 -16.33 -12.77
CA ARG A 163 5.97 -16.30 -11.34
C ARG A 163 4.85 -15.32 -11.00
N GLN A 164 4.88 -14.12 -11.59
CA GLN A 164 3.83 -13.11 -11.37
C GLN A 164 2.47 -13.62 -11.86
N ILE A 165 2.41 -14.18 -13.07
CA ILE A 165 1.18 -14.71 -13.65
C ILE A 165 0.65 -15.90 -12.86
N GLU A 166 1.49 -16.87 -12.53
CA GLU A 166 1.09 -18.03 -11.73
C GLU A 166 0.51 -17.59 -10.37
N THR A 167 1.18 -16.65 -9.70
CA THR A 167 0.70 -16.10 -8.43
C THR A 167 -0.66 -15.40 -8.60
N ASP A 168 -0.82 -14.58 -9.64
CA ASP A 168 -2.06 -13.88 -9.90
C ASP A 168 -3.23 -14.84 -10.19
N ILE A 169 -2.97 -15.91 -10.95
CA ILE A 169 -3.96 -16.95 -11.25
C ILE A 169 -4.34 -17.73 -9.99
N LYS A 170 -3.35 -18.26 -9.26
CA LYS A 170 -3.59 -19.11 -8.08
C LYS A 170 -4.27 -18.37 -6.95
N TYR A 171 -3.97 -17.09 -6.78
CA TYR A 171 -4.53 -16.28 -5.69
C TYR A 171 -5.62 -15.31 -6.15
N ALA A 172 -6.10 -15.38 -7.40
CA ALA A 172 -7.07 -14.44 -7.98
C ALA A 172 -8.27 -14.16 -7.06
N GLY A 173 -8.90 -15.20 -6.51
CA GLY A 173 -10.07 -15.05 -5.63
C GLY A 173 -9.75 -14.35 -4.30
N TYR A 174 -8.55 -14.62 -3.74
CA TYR A 174 -8.10 -13.97 -2.50
C TYR A 174 -7.66 -12.53 -2.73
N ILE A 175 -6.97 -12.26 -3.84
CA ILE A 175 -6.57 -10.92 -4.28
C ILE A 175 -7.82 -10.07 -4.49
N ALA A 176 -8.79 -10.56 -5.28
CA ALA A 176 -10.06 -9.86 -5.52
C ALA A 176 -10.86 -9.60 -4.22
N ARG A 177 -10.77 -10.50 -3.23
CA ARG A 177 -11.35 -10.27 -1.90
C ARG A 177 -10.62 -9.14 -1.17
N GLN A 178 -9.28 -9.10 -1.21
CA GLN A 178 -8.50 -8.02 -0.59
C GLN A 178 -8.75 -6.68 -1.30
N ASP A 179 -8.82 -6.66 -2.64
CA ASP A 179 -9.07 -5.44 -3.40
C ASP A 179 -10.44 -4.83 -3.06
N ARG A 180 -11.49 -5.66 -2.95
CA ARG A 180 -12.81 -5.18 -2.46
C ARG A 180 -12.77 -4.62 -1.04
N GLN A 181 -11.92 -5.18 -0.18
CA GLN A 181 -11.72 -4.62 1.18
C GLN A 181 -11.00 -3.27 1.10
N ILE A 182 -9.94 -3.18 0.30
CA ILE A 182 -9.20 -1.94 0.05
C ILE A 182 -10.14 -0.85 -0.46
N GLU A 183 -10.95 -1.13 -1.48
CA GLU A 183 -11.93 -0.19 -2.04
C GLU A 183 -12.94 0.30 -1.00
N ARG A 184 -13.42 -0.62 -0.14
CA ARG A 184 -14.36 -0.27 0.94
C ARG A 184 -13.73 0.69 1.95
N PHE A 185 -12.45 0.48 2.29
CA PHE A 185 -11.73 1.34 3.23
C PHE A 185 -11.16 2.62 2.58
N ALA A 186 -10.96 2.63 1.26
CA ALA A 186 -10.40 3.77 0.53
C ALA A 186 -11.23 5.05 0.73
N LYS A 187 -12.56 4.94 0.88
CA LYS A 187 -13.43 6.09 1.18
C LYS A 187 -13.05 6.78 2.49
N LEU A 188 -12.72 6.01 3.53
CA LEU A 188 -12.31 6.55 4.82
C LEU A 188 -10.85 7.05 4.78
N GLU A 189 -9.97 6.36 4.06
CA GLU A 189 -8.59 6.82 3.86
C GLU A 189 -8.51 8.16 3.12
N ASN A 190 -9.37 8.36 2.13
CA ASN A 190 -9.40 9.58 1.32
C ASN A 190 -10.18 10.72 1.96
N LYS A 191 -10.98 10.46 3.01
CA LYS A 191 -11.68 11.50 3.76
C LYS A 191 -10.72 12.17 4.75
N LEU A 192 -10.06 13.21 4.26
CA LEU A 192 -9.06 13.98 5.00
C LEU A 192 -9.71 14.78 6.13
N ILE A 193 -8.98 14.88 7.24
CA ILE A 193 -9.36 15.70 8.39
C ILE A 193 -8.57 17.03 8.29
N PRO A 194 -9.24 18.19 8.27
CA PRO A 194 -8.57 19.48 8.24
C PRO A 194 -7.62 19.65 9.42
N ALA A 195 -6.41 20.16 9.18
CA ALA A 195 -5.40 20.37 10.23
C ALA A 195 -5.85 21.37 11.32
N SER A 196 -6.83 22.23 11.00
CA SER A 196 -7.41 23.25 11.88
C SER A 196 -8.62 22.77 12.69
N ILE A 197 -8.99 21.49 12.62
CA ILE A 197 -10.17 20.98 13.34
C ILE A 197 -10.04 21.13 14.86
N ASP A 198 -11.09 21.63 15.51
CA ASP A 198 -11.22 21.55 16.96
C ASP A 198 -12.07 20.33 17.34
N TYR A 199 -11.41 19.25 17.75
CA TYR A 199 -12.10 18.03 18.18
C TYR A 199 -13.00 18.22 19.41
N ARG A 200 -12.79 19.28 20.21
CA ARG A 200 -13.64 19.56 21.38
C ARG A 200 -15.05 20.00 20.96
N ALA A 201 -15.16 20.62 19.78
CA ALA A 201 -16.42 21.07 19.19
C ALA A 201 -17.22 19.95 18.52
N VAL A 202 -16.68 18.72 18.44
CA VAL A 202 -17.42 17.57 17.90
C VAL A 202 -18.43 17.09 18.94
N ILE A 203 -19.71 17.25 18.61
CA ILE A 203 -20.85 16.90 19.47
C ILE A 203 -20.93 15.38 19.63
N GLY A 204 -21.14 14.91 20.87
CA GLY A 204 -21.29 13.49 21.20
C GLY A 204 -19.99 12.68 21.23
N LEU A 205 -18.86 13.26 20.84
CA LEU A 205 -17.57 12.58 20.84
C LEU A 205 -17.07 12.37 22.28
N ARG A 206 -16.66 11.14 22.60
CA ARG A 206 -16.17 10.77 23.94
C ARG A 206 -14.90 11.54 24.30
N ASN A 207 -14.70 11.85 25.58
CA ASN A 207 -13.50 12.57 26.04
C ASN A 207 -12.20 11.84 25.67
N GLU A 208 -12.17 10.51 25.78
CA GLU A 208 -11.01 9.70 25.37
C GLU A 208 -10.71 9.87 23.87
N ALA A 209 -11.74 9.86 23.02
CA ALA A 209 -11.58 10.04 21.58
C ALA A 209 -11.10 11.45 21.24
N LYS A 210 -11.64 12.49 21.91
CA LYS A 210 -11.15 13.88 21.79
C LYS A 210 -9.67 13.99 22.14
N GLN A 211 -9.25 13.40 23.25
CA GLN A 211 -7.86 13.40 23.70
C GLN A 211 -6.95 12.71 22.67
N LYS A 212 -7.34 11.51 22.21
CA LYS A 212 -6.57 10.75 21.22
C LYS A 212 -6.48 11.46 19.88
N PHE A 213 -7.58 11.98 19.34
CA PHE A 213 -7.54 12.74 18.08
C PHE A 213 -6.70 14.01 18.19
N THR A 214 -6.74 14.70 19.34
CA THR A 214 -5.89 15.87 19.59
C THR A 214 -4.41 15.49 19.68
N LEU A 215 -4.09 14.39 20.38
CA LEU A 215 -2.72 13.92 20.56
C LEU A 215 -2.11 13.39 19.25
N PHE A 216 -2.84 12.55 18.53
CA PHE A 216 -2.35 11.87 17.33
C PHE A 216 -2.56 12.66 16.04
N THR A 217 -3.55 13.57 16.00
CA THR A 217 -3.98 14.35 14.82
C THR A 217 -4.04 13.48 13.55
N PRO A 218 -4.95 12.51 13.49
CA PRO A 218 -5.05 11.65 12.32
C PRO A 218 -5.32 12.48 11.06
N ARG A 219 -4.65 12.11 9.96
CA ARG A 219 -4.78 12.78 8.65
C ARG A 219 -6.10 12.46 7.96
N SER A 220 -6.62 11.25 8.17
CA SER A 220 -7.84 10.75 7.55
C SER A 220 -8.74 10.06 8.57
N LEU A 221 -10.02 9.91 8.24
CA LEU A 221 -10.93 9.10 9.05
C LEU A 221 -10.49 7.63 9.12
N GLY A 222 -9.88 7.11 8.06
CA GLY A 222 -9.31 5.76 8.03
C GLY A 222 -8.20 5.59 9.05
N GLN A 223 -7.28 6.56 9.12
CA GLN A 223 -6.23 6.58 10.14
C GLN A 223 -6.81 6.75 11.55
N ALA A 224 -7.81 7.61 11.73
CA ALA A 224 -8.47 7.80 13.02
C ALA A 224 -9.05 6.49 13.58
N LEU A 225 -9.65 5.66 12.71
CA LEU A 225 -10.23 4.37 13.09
C LEU A 225 -9.19 3.35 13.60
N ARG A 226 -7.92 3.48 13.22
CA ARG A 226 -6.84 2.58 13.65
C ARG A 226 -6.24 2.94 15.01
N LEU A 227 -6.55 4.11 15.55
CA LEU A 227 -6.07 4.52 16.86
C LEU A 227 -6.67 3.60 17.94
N SER A 228 -5.81 3.10 18.82
CA SER A 228 -6.26 2.23 19.92
C SER A 228 -7.35 2.91 20.74
N GLY A 229 -8.42 2.20 21.10
CA GLY A 229 -9.55 2.71 21.89
C GLY A 229 -10.55 3.62 21.14
N ILE A 230 -10.31 3.92 19.86
CA ILE A 230 -11.29 4.61 19.00
C ILE A 230 -12.30 3.59 18.46
N THR A 231 -13.57 3.96 18.47
CA THR A 231 -14.67 3.12 17.96
C THR A 231 -15.17 3.61 16.61
N PRO A 232 -15.85 2.76 15.82
CA PRO A 232 -16.53 3.20 14.60
C PRO A 232 -17.54 4.33 14.82
N ALA A 233 -18.17 4.38 16.00
CA ALA A 233 -19.10 5.44 16.37
C ALA A 233 -18.39 6.81 16.49
N ASP A 234 -17.20 6.86 17.11
CA ASP A 234 -16.42 8.09 17.22
C ASP A 234 -16.05 8.66 15.84
N VAL A 235 -15.62 7.78 14.92
CA VAL A 235 -15.26 8.16 13.54
C VAL A 235 -16.49 8.61 12.76
N THR A 236 -17.65 8.00 13.00
CA THR A 236 -18.92 8.40 12.38
C THR A 236 -19.34 9.80 12.84
N LEU A 237 -19.24 10.10 14.14
CA LEU A 237 -19.53 11.44 14.67
C LEU A 237 -18.58 12.50 14.09
N LEU A 238 -17.30 12.15 13.96
CA LEU A 238 -16.32 13.02 13.31
C LEU A 238 -16.66 13.24 11.84
N ALA A 239 -17.03 12.19 11.10
CA ALA A 239 -17.44 12.28 9.71
C ALA A 239 -18.65 13.22 9.53
N ILE A 240 -19.68 13.07 10.38
CA ILE A 240 -20.87 13.93 10.36
C ILE A 240 -20.50 15.39 10.67
N HIS A 241 -19.59 15.63 11.61
CA HIS A 241 -19.12 16.99 11.90
C HIS A 241 -18.39 17.63 10.71
N LEU A 242 -17.58 16.84 10.00
CA LEU A 242 -16.88 17.29 8.79
C LEU A 242 -17.83 17.62 7.64
N ASP A 243 -18.94 16.88 7.50
CA ASP A 243 -19.93 17.10 6.42
C ASP A 243 -20.90 18.27 6.71
N ARG A 244 -20.96 18.75 7.95
CA ARG A 244 -21.82 19.87 8.38
C ARG A 244 -21.18 21.24 8.23
N LYS A 245 -19.88 21.30 7.91
CA LYS A 245 -19.13 22.53 7.64
C LYS A 245 -18.83 22.64 6.16
#